data_AF-A0A2H0BYC3-F1
#
_entry.id   AF-A0A2H0BYC3-F1
#
_cell.length_a   1.000
_cell.length_b   1.000
_cell.length_c   1.000
_cell.angle_alpha   90.00
_cell.angle_beta   90.00
_cell.angle_gamma   90.00
#
_symmetry.space_group_name_H-M   'P 1'
#
loop_
_entity.id
_entity.type
_entity.pdbx_description
1 polymer ?
#
loop_
_entity_poly.entity_id
_entity_poly.type
_entity_poly.pdbx_seq_one_letter_code
_entity_poly.pdbx_strand_id
1 'polypeptide(L)'
;YLGKVLGFQFLGYIGWAKKWAEAPIRIIMDNINRILFPLFSRLQREKQKLTRLVEKAIFYQSLFIVPATFGLVLTMDKFIQIIPKYLRWQPALPLFYLFCLSALFSSYSTPFINLLNGLGQVKISFYFMIFWTALTWILTPLLTKTYSLYGFPFTLIILSSTFLLVIQQAKKYLEFQVIKNVFPAFISSCLMVAATNLSFRLPFNLTLTLLVAILIGIITYGLTLLLIFKVNLFEEIKLLLNKNG
;
A
#
# COMPACT_ATOMS: atom_id res chain seq x y z
N TYR A 1 -16.14 -1.71 20.15
CA TYR A 1 -15.67 -3.04 20.60
C TYR A 1 -14.23 -2.99 21.13
N LEU A 2 -13.22 -2.76 20.27
CA LEU A 2 -11.80 -2.85 20.66
C LEU A 2 -11.40 -2.01 21.88
N GLY A 3 -11.88 -0.75 21.97
CA GLY A 3 -11.60 0.09 23.16
C GLY A 3 -12.13 -0.48 24.47
N LYS A 4 -13.25 -1.21 24.44
CA LYS A 4 -13.82 -1.88 25.62
C LYS A 4 -13.04 -3.13 26.02
N VAL A 5 -12.52 -3.87 25.04
CA VAL A 5 -11.88 -5.19 25.25
C VAL A 5 -10.38 -5.08 25.52
N LEU A 6 -9.70 -4.18 24.81
CA LEU A 6 -8.25 -4.00 24.90
C LEU A 6 -7.86 -2.82 25.80
N GLY A 7 -8.76 -1.86 26.06
CA GLY A 7 -8.43 -0.64 26.79
C GLY A 7 -7.77 0.45 25.93
N PHE A 8 -7.72 1.67 26.46
CA PHE A 8 -7.34 2.87 25.69
C PHE A 8 -5.87 2.90 25.25
N GLN A 9 -4.95 2.37 26.06
CA GLN A 9 -3.52 2.34 25.72
C GLN A 9 -3.27 1.51 24.46
N PHE A 10 -3.80 0.29 24.41
CA PHE A 10 -3.67 -0.61 23.27
C PHE A 10 -4.42 -0.08 22.04
N LEU A 11 -5.56 0.59 22.23
CA LEU A 11 -6.23 1.30 21.14
C LEU A 11 -5.34 2.42 20.56
N GLY A 12 -4.59 3.13 21.42
CA GLY A 12 -3.57 4.09 21.00
C GLY A 12 -2.49 3.45 20.14
N TYR A 13 -1.97 2.28 20.54
CA TYR A 13 -0.97 1.54 19.74
C TYR A 13 -1.51 1.12 18.37
N ILE A 14 -2.73 0.57 18.31
CA ILE A 14 -3.39 0.23 17.05
C ILE A 14 -3.56 1.47 16.18
N GLY A 15 -4.04 2.57 16.75
CA GLY A 15 -4.26 3.83 16.03
C GLY A 15 -2.97 4.40 15.45
N TRP A 16 -1.89 4.44 16.24
CA TRP A 16 -0.58 4.90 15.76
C TRP A 16 -0.02 4.00 14.67
N ALA A 17 0.00 2.69 14.89
CA ALA A 17 0.54 1.72 13.95
C ALA A 17 -0.19 1.79 12.60
N LYS A 18 -1.53 1.77 12.63
CA LYS A 18 -2.37 1.88 11.43
C LYS A 18 -2.19 3.24 10.74
N LYS A 19 -2.09 4.33 11.50
CA LYS A 19 -1.89 5.68 10.96
C LYS A 19 -0.62 5.76 10.10
N TRP A 20 0.49 5.24 10.60
CA TRP A 20 1.75 5.31 9.87
C TRP A 20 1.82 4.29 8.75
N ALA A 21 1.29 3.07 8.95
CA ALA A 21 1.30 2.03 7.93
C ALA A 21 0.51 2.42 6.66
N GLU A 22 -0.64 3.08 6.83
CA GLU A 22 -1.50 3.50 5.70
C GLU A 22 -1.12 4.88 5.13
N ALA A 23 -0.11 5.56 5.67
CA ALA A 23 0.28 6.90 5.21
C ALA A 23 0.62 6.95 3.70
N PRO A 24 1.42 6.03 3.13
CA PRO A 24 1.73 6.05 1.70
C PRO A 24 0.46 5.95 0.84
N ILE A 25 -0.44 5.04 1.23
CA ILE A 25 -1.67 4.77 0.49
C ILE A 25 -2.58 5.98 0.52
N ARG A 26 -2.81 6.60 1.68
CA ARG A 26 -3.66 7.78 1.77
C ARG A 26 -3.17 8.92 0.88
N ILE A 27 -1.87 9.20 0.89
CA ILE A 27 -1.29 10.30 0.10
C ILE A 27 -1.45 10.03 -1.41
N ILE A 28 -1.30 8.78 -1.85
CA ILE A 28 -1.26 8.43 -3.26
C ILE A 28 -2.67 8.09 -3.80
N MET A 29 -3.42 7.22 -3.13
CA MET A 29 -4.72 6.72 -3.58
C MET A 29 -5.81 7.78 -3.59
N ASP A 30 -5.83 8.70 -2.62
CA ASP A 30 -6.90 9.71 -2.56
C ASP A 30 -6.85 10.64 -3.78
N ASN A 31 -5.65 10.93 -4.30
CA ASN A 31 -5.45 11.71 -5.51
C ASN A 31 -5.75 10.90 -6.78
N ILE A 32 -5.27 9.66 -6.84
CA ILE A 32 -5.45 8.79 -8.00
C ILE A 32 -6.94 8.45 -8.20
N ASN A 33 -7.65 8.04 -7.15
CA ASN A 33 -9.04 7.57 -7.27
C ASN A 33 -10.01 8.67 -7.72
N ARG A 34 -9.79 9.92 -7.30
CA ARG A 34 -10.60 11.09 -7.72
C ARG A 34 -10.57 11.30 -9.23
N ILE A 35 -9.45 10.98 -9.87
CA ILE A 35 -9.25 11.17 -11.31
C ILE A 35 -9.67 9.91 -12.08
N LEU A 36 -9.37 8.72 -11.56
CA LEU A 36 -9.63 7.46 -12.26
C LEU A 36 -11.12 7.11 -12.37
N PHE A 37 -11.91 7.32 -11.32
CA PHE A 37 -13.31 6.89 -11.33
C PHE A 37 -14.16 7.57 -12.43
N PRO A 38 -14.10 8.92 -12.61
CA PRO A 38 -14.77 9.58 -13.73
C PRO A 38 -14.26 9.10 -15.10
N LEU A 39 -12.95 8.87 -15.23
CA LEU A 39 -12.35 8.40 -16.48
C LEU A 39 -12.80 6.98 -16.83
N PHE A 40 -12.93 6.08 -15.85
CA PHE A 40 -13.46 4.73 -16.06
C PHE A 40 -14.91 4.78 -16.58
N SER A 41 -15.74 5.62 -15.96
CA SER A 41 -17.14 5.78 -16.36
C SER A 41 -17.28 6.36 -17.78
N ARG A 42 -16.43 7.33 -18.12
CA ARG A 42 -16.40 7.94 -19.46
C ARG A 42 -15.94 6.97 -20.55
N LEU A 43 -14.92 6.16 -20.26
CA LEU A 43 -14.29 5.24 -21.22
C LEU A 43 -14.86 3.81 -21.16
N GLN A 44 -15.97 3.57 -20.45
CA GLN A 44 -16.53 2.22 -20.24
C GLN A 44 -16.83 1.45 -21.54
N ARG A 45 -17.11 2.15 -22.65
CA ARG A 45 -17.37 1.54 -23.97
C ARG A 45 -16.09 1.27 -24.77
N GLU A 46 -14.97 1.89 -24.41
CA GLU A 46 -13.71 1.83 -25.14
C GLU A 46 -12.72 0.87 -24.45
N LYS A 47 -13.02 -0.44 -24.48
CA LYS A 47 -12.32 -1.48 -23.71
C LYS A 47 -10.79 -1.38 -23.78
N GLN A 48 -10.21 -1.18 -24.97
CA GLN A 48 -8.76 -1.07 -25.13
C GLN A 48 -8.15 0.15 -24.41
N LYS A 49 -8.80 1.33 -24.51
CA LYS A 49 -8.35 2.53 -23.81
C LYS A 49 -8.50 2.36 -22.30
N LEU A 50 -9.58 1.71 -21.87
CA LEU A 50 -9.84 1.44 -20.46
C LEU A 50 -8.83 0.45 -19.86
N THR A 51 -8.50 -0.64 -20.56
CA THR A 51 -7.42 -1.56 -20.18
C THR A 51 -6.10 -0.79 -19.97
N ARG A 52 -5.68 0.01 -20.95
CA ARG A 52 -4.44 0.80 -20.85
C ARG A 52 -4.48 1.78 -19.66
N LEU A 53 -5.63 2.38 -19.38
CA LEU A 53 -5.80 3.28 -18.24
C LEU A 53 -5.66 2.54 -16.91
N VAL A 54 -6.28 1.37 -16.77
CA VAL A 54 -6.17 0.51 -15.58
C VAL A 54 -4.74 0.05 -15.37
N GLU A 55 -4.07 -0.41 -16.43
CA GLU A 55 -2.66 -0.83 -16.37
C GLU A 55 -1.74 0.32 -15.93
N LYS A 56 -1.92 1.51 -16.49
CA LYS A 56 -1.18 2.72 -16.06
C LYS A 56 -1.47 3.08 -14.61
N ALA A 57 -2.73 3.03 -14.19
CA ALA A 57 -3.09 3.28 -12.79
C ALA A 57 -2.36 2.34 -11.84
N ILE A 58 -2.36 1.03 -12.14
CA ILE A 58 -1.67 0.00 -11.35
C ILE A 58 -0.15 0.21 -11.37
N PHE A 59 0.40 0.60 -12.51
CA PHE A 59 1.82 0.88 -12.65
C PHE A 59 2.24 2.05 -11.77
N TYR A 60 1.62 3.23 -11.96
CA TYR A 60 1.98 4.43 -11.20
C TYR A 60 1.74 4.28 -9.71
N GLN A 61 0.62 3.68 -9.28
CA GLN A 61 0.42 3.46 -7.85
C GLN A 61 1.52 2.57 -7.26
N SER A 62 1.94 1.52 -7.98
CA SER A 62 2.94 0.58 -7.48
C SER A 62 4.30 1.27 -7.38
N LEU A 63 4.62 2.10 -8.36
CA LEU A 63 5.84 2.88 -8.46
C LEU A 63 6.07 3.80 -7.25
N PHE A 64 5.01 4.19 -6.54
CA PHE A 64 5.10 5.05 -5.35
C PHE A 64 4.76 4.31 -4.04
N ILE A 65 3.69 3.51 -4.00
CA ILE A 65 3.21 2.87 -2.76
C ILE A 65 4.18 1.77 -2.30
N VAL A 66 4.68 0.94 -3.23
CA VAL A 66 5.55 -0.20 -2.89
C VAL A 66 6.87 0.27 -2.25
N PRO A 67 7.69 1.14 -2.89
CA PRO A 67 8.94 1.58 -2.28
C PRO A 67 8.72 2.38 -1.00
N ALA A 68 7.66 3.21 -0.93
CA ALA A 68 7.36 3.96 0.28
C ALA A 68 7.02 3.02 1.45
N THR A 69 6.22 1.97 1.21
CA THR A 69 5.87 0.98 2.23
C THR A 69 7.11 0.18 2.67
N PHE A 70 7.95 -0.24 1.73
CA PHE A 70 9.17 -1.00 2.04
C PHE A 70 10.18 -0.15 2.81
N GLY A 71 10.39 1.09 2.38
CA GLY A 71 11.24 2.05 3.09
C GLY A 71 10.75 2.33 4.50
N LEU A 72 9.44 2.49 4.69
CA LEU A 72 8.83 2.63 6.01
C LEU A 72 9.06 1.40 6.90
N VAL A 73 8.79 0.19 6.39
CA VAL A 73 9.03 -1.06 7.14
C VAL A 73 10.49 -1.16 7.58
N LEU A 74 11.43 -0.78 6.71
CA LEU A 74 12.85 -0.88 6.98
C LEU A 74 13.37 0.17 7.97
N THR A 75 12.80 1.37 7.97
CA THR A 75 13.35 2.52 8.71
C THR A 75 12.59 2.86 9.98
N MET A 76 11.35 2.38 10.16
CA MET A 76 10.48 2.80 11.26
C MET A 76 11.06 2.49 12.65
N ASP A 77 11.75 1.35 12.81
CA ASP A 77 12.37 0.94 14.09
C ASP A 77 13.43 1.94 14.58
N LYS A 78 14.22 2.48 13.64
CA LYS A 78 15.25 3.49 13.89
C LYS A 78 14.64 4.88 13.97
N PHE A 79 13.62 5.16 13.16
CA PHE A 79 12.96 6.46 13.16
C PHE A 79 12.36 6.80 14.53
N ILE A 80 11.72 5.83 15.18
CA ILE A 80 11.14 6.04 16.52
C ILE A 80 12.19 6.22 17.62
N GLN A 81 13.44 5.75 17.40
CA GLN A 81 14.55 5.90 18.34
C GLN A 81 15.20 7.29 18.26
N ILE A 82 15.16 7.93 17.08
CA ILE A 82 15.69 9.30 16.90
C ILE A 82 14.87 10.33 17.68
N ILE A 83 13.55 10.16 17.73
CA ILE A 83 12.65 11.13 18.36
C ILE A 83 12.26 10.59 19.74
N PRO A 84 12.77 11.15 20.87
CA PRO A 84 12.54 10.58 22.20
C PRO A 84 11.06 10.39 22.56
N LYS A 85 10.19 11.31 22.10
CA LYS A 85 8.73 11.23 22.28
C LYS A 85 8.08 10.04 21.56
N TYR A 86 8.73 9.48 20.54
CA TYR A 86 8.22 8.37 19.74
C TYR A 86 8.64 7.00 20.26
N LEU A 87 9.60 6.93 21.18
CA LEU A 87 10.06 5.67 21.76
C LEU A 87 8.91 4.90 22.45
N ARG A 88 7.93 5.62 23.01
CA ARG A 88 6.69 5.04 23.60
C ARG A 88 5.87 4.17 22.63
N TRP A 89 6.09 4.31 21.32
CA TRP A 89 5.41 3.55 20.28
C TRP A 89 6.16 2.29 19.86
N GLN A 90 7.33 2.02 20.43
CA GLN A 90 8.09 0.79 20.17
C GLN A 90 7.26 -0.49 20.33
N PRO A 91 6.37 -0.64 21.36
CA PRO A 91 5.51 -1.82 21.47
C PRO A 91 4.50 -1.97 20.32
N ALA A 92 4.23 -0.91 19.56
CA ALA A 92 3.30 -0.90 18.44
C ALA A 92 3.96 -1.30 17.09
N LEU A 93 5.29 -1.43 17.03
CA LEU A 93 6.01 -1.80 15.81
C LEU A 93 5.53 -3.13 15.19
N PRO A 94 5.30 -4.21 15.96
CA PRO A 94 4.77 -5.44 15.39
C PRO A 94 3.42 -5.24 14.69
N LEU A 95 2.54 -4.42 15.28
CA LEU A 95 1.24 -4.08 14.67
C LEU A 95 1.44 -3.26 13.40
N PHE A 96 2.39 -2.33 13.41
CA PHE A 96 2.72 -1.49 12.27
C PHE A 96 3.13 -2.34 11.06
N TYR A 97 4.00 -3.34 11.25
CA TYR A 97 4.40 -4.24 10.17
C TYR A 97 3.24 -5.04 9.59
N LEU A 98 2.34 -5.55 10.45
CA LEU A 98 1.13 -6.25 10.01
C LEU A 98 0.19 -5.31 9.22
N PHE A 99 0.03 -4.07 9.69
CA PHE A 99 -0.75 -3.09 8.96
C PHE A 99 -0.11 -2.66 7.65
N CYS A 100 1.22 -2.56 7.54
CA CYS A 100 1.90 -2.29 6.28
C CYS A 100 1.58 -3.35 5.22
N LEU A 101 1.59 -4.63 5.61
CA LEU A 101 1.22 -5.73 4.73
C LEU A 101 -0.25 -5.62 4.29
N SER A 102 -1.15 -5.43 5.25
CA SER A 102 -2.59 -5.30 4.97
C SER A 102 -2.91 -4.09 4.08
N ALA A 103 -2.26 -2.96 4.36
CA ALA A 103 -2.34 -1.74 3.59
C ALA A 103 -1.92 -2.02 2.14
N LEU A 104 -0.74 -2.62 1.94
CA LEU A 104 -0.21 -2.94 0.61
C LEU A 104 -1.20 -3.81 -0.20
N PHE A 105 -1.76 -4.87 0.40
CA PHE A 105 -2.78 -5.70 -0.25
C PHE A 105 -4.06 -4.92 -0.56
N SER A 106 -4.52 -4.06 0.36
CA SER A 106 -5.71 -3.23 0.15
C SER A 106 -5.53 -2.25 -1.02
N SER A 107 -4.32 -1.75 -1.26
CA SER A 107 -4.03 -0.87 -2.42
C SER A 107 -4.32 -1.53 -3.77
N TYR A 108 -4.28 -2.86 -3.82
CA TYR A 108 -4.63 -3.65 -5.00
C TYR A 108 -6.09 -4.13 -5.03
N SER A 109 -6.93 -3.71 -4.09
CA SER A 109 -8.40 -3.92 -4.16
C SER A 109 -9.12 -2.67 -4.64
N THR A 110 -8.79 -1.51 -4.07
CA THR A 110 -9.54 -0.25 -4.25
C THR A 110 -9.69 0.18 -5.71
N PRO A 111 -8.64 0.21 -6.56
CA PRO A 111 -8.78 0.64 -7.94
C PRO A 111 -9.73 -0.25 -8.75
N PHE A 112 -9.79 -1.55 -8.44
CA PHE A 112 -10.65 -2.50 -9.14
C PHE A 112 -12.10 -2.44 -8.67
N ILE A 113 -12.34 -2.16 -7.38
CA ILE A 113 -13.68 -1.82 -6.92
C ILE A 113 -14.19 -0.56 -7.63
N ASN A 114 -13.34 0.46 -7.76
CA ASN A 114 -13.68 1.68 -8.50
C ASN A 114 -13.91 1.42 -10.00
N LEU A 115 -13.12 0.53 -10.61
CA LEU A 115 -13.30 0.09 -11.99
C LEU A 115 -14.64 -0.63 -12.17
N LEU A 116 -14.97 -1.60 -11.30
CA LEU A 116 -16.25 -2.33 -11.33
C LEU A 116 -17.42 -1.36 -11.21
N ASN A 117 -17.33 -0.40 -10.29
CA ASN A 117 -18.35 0.65 -10.14
C ASN A 117 -18.46 1.51 -11.40
N GLY A 118 -17.34 1.94 -11.98
CA GLY A 118 -17.32 2.74 -13.21
C GLY A 118 -17.84 2.00 -14.45
N LEU A 119 -17.77 0.66 -14.45
CA LEU A 119 -18.37 -0.22 -15.46
C LEU A 119 -19.86 -0.53 -15.20
N GLY A 120 -20.47 0.06 -14.18
CA GLY A 120 -21.86 -0.21 -13.79
C GLY A 120 -22.07 -1.52 -13.03
N GLN A 121 -21.01 -2.23 -12.67
CA GLN A 121 -21.05 -3.50 -11.93
C GLN A 121 -21.15 -3.31 -10.41
N VAL A 122 -21.97 -2.36 -9.98
CA VAL A 122 -22.10 -1.93 -8.57
C VAL A 122 -22.54 -3.08 -7.66
N LYS A 123 -23.35 -4.01 -8.16
CA LYS A 123 -23.78 -5.20 -7.40
C LYS A 123 -22.60 -6.04 -6.90
N ILE A 124 -21.55 -6.18 -7.71
CA ILE A 124 -20.36 -6.95 -7.33
C ILE A 124 -19.60 -6.26 -6.21
N SER A 125 -19.35 -4.96 -6.35
CA SER A 125 -18.71 -4.15 -5.32
C SER A 125 -19.51 -4.18 -4.01
N PHE A 126 -20.83 -4.13 -4.12
CA PHE A 126 -21.73 -4.23 -2.97
C PHE A 126 -21.61 -5.59 -2.26
N TYR A 127 -21.54 -6.71 -3.01
CA TYR A 127 -21.31 -8.02 -2.41
C TYR A 127 -19.95 -8.12 -1.70
N PHE A 128 -18.88 -7.57 -2.27
CA PHE A 128 -17.60 -7.48 -1.57
C PHE A 128 -17.69 -6.65 -0.29
N MET A 129 -18.43 -5.53 -0.30
CA MET A 129 -18.62 -4.69 0.87
C MET A 129 -19.40 -5.44 1.97
N ILE A 130 -20.47 -6.16 1.63
CA ILE A 130 -21.19 -7.02 2.58
C ILE A 130 -20.26 -8.10 3.13
N PHE A 131 -19.52 -8.78 2.27
CA PHE A 131 -18.59 -9.84 2.65
C PHE A 131 -17.52 -9.33 3.61
N TRP A 132 -16.86 -8.22 3.31
CA TRP A 132 -15.87 -7.60 4.20
C TRP A 132 -16.49 -7.10 5.50
N THR A 133 -17.70 -6.54 5.46
CA THR A 133 -18.41 -6.10 6.67
C THR A 133 -18.71 -7.29 7.58
N ALA A 134 -19.30 -8.36 7.03
CA ALA A 134 -19.59 -9.59 7.77
C ALA A 134 -18.31 -10.21 8.35
N LEU A 135 -17.26 -10.36 7.53
CA LEU A 135 -15.97 -10.87 8.00
C LEU A 135 -15.35 -9.99 9.09
N THR A 136 -15.45 -8.66 8.98
CA THR A 136 -14.93 -7.75 10.02
C THR A 136 -15.63 -8.01 11.35
N TRP A 137 -16.96 -8.11 11.34
CA TRP A 137 -17.77 -8.33 12.54
C TRP A 137 -17.62 -9.73 13.14
N ILE A 138 -17.30 -10.74 12.32
CA ILE A 138 -17.07 -12.12 12.78
C ILE A 138 -15.63 -12.30 13.25
N LEU A 139 -14.64 -11.95 12.43
CA LEU A 139 -13.22 -12.20 12.68
C LEU A 139 -12.64 -11.27 13.74
N THR A 140 -13.06 -9.99 13.80
CA THR A 140 -12.47 -9.06 14.77
C THR A 140 -12.70 -9.53 16.20
N PRO A 141 -13.93 -9.87 16.65
CA PRO A 141 -14.14 -10.39 18.01
C PRO A 141 -13.45 -11.74 18.23
N LEU A 142 -13.56 -12.66 17.26
CA LEU A 142 -12.98 -14.00 17.34
C LEU A 142 -11.46 -13.95 17.53
N LEU A 143 -10.75 -13.27 16.62
CA LEU A 143 -9.30 -13.19 16.63
C LEU A 143 -8.78 -12.29 17.74
N THR A 144 -9.51 -11.24 18.14
CA THR A 144 -9.13 -10.42 19.29
C THR A 144 -9.24 -11.20 20.61
N LYS A 145 -10.21 -12.13 20.72
CA LYS A 145 -10.32 -12.99 21.90
C LYS A 145 -9.17 -14.00 21.98
N THR A 146 -8.72 -14.55 20.86
CA THR A 146 -7.66 -15.58 20.82
C THR A 146 -6.25 -14.98 20.81
N TYR A 147 -6.03 -13.88 20.09
CA TYR A 147 -4.71 -13.28 19.87
C TYR A 147 -4.54 -11.89 20.50
N SER A 148 -5.51 -11.46 21.32
CA SER A 148 -5.49 -10.16 22.03
C SER A 148 -5.20 -9.00 21.05
N LEU A 149 -4.12 -8.25 21.28
CA LEU A 149 -3.70 -7.09 20.49
C LEU A 149 -3.50 -7.37 18.99
N TYR A 150 -3.11 -8.60 18.62
CA TYR A 150 -2.84 -8.98 17.23
C TYR A 150 -4.09 -9.38 16.44
N GLY A 151 -5.21 -9.63 17.13
CA GLY A 151 -6.43 -10.13 16.50
C GLY A 151 -7.00 -9.20 15.42
N PHE A 152 -7.02 -7.90 15.69
CA PHE A 152 -7.48 -6.91 14.72
C PHE A 152 -6.54 -6.77 13.50
N PRO A 153 -5.21 -6.61 13.66
CA PRO A 153 -4.27 -6.67 12.53
C PRO A 153 -4.41 -7.94 11.67
N PHE A 154 -4.53 -9.12 12.28
CA PHE A 154 -4.74 -10.37 11.53
C PHE A 154 -6.06 -10.37 10.77
N THR A 155 -7.12 -9.83 11.37
CA THR A 155 -8.40 -9.62 10.67
C THR A 155 -8.18 -8.79 9.41
N LEU A 156 -7.51 -7.63 9.50
CA LEU A 156 -7.27 -6.79 8.33
C LEU A 156 -6.40 -7.48 7.26
N ILE A 157 -5.39 -8.26 7.64
CA ILE A 157 -4.59 -9.04 6.68
C ILE A 157 -5.48 -10.03 5.92
N ILE A 158 -6.32 -10.79 6.63
CA ILE A 158 -7.24 -11.76 6.02
C ILE A 158 -8.18 -11.05 5.04
N LEU A 159 -8.80 -9.94 5.45
CA LEU A 159 -9.68 -9.18 4.57
C LEU A 159 -8.93 -8.64 3.36
N SER A 160 -7.77 -8.01 3.57
CA SER A 160 -7.01 -7.41 2.47
C SER A 160 -6.47 -8.44 1.48
N SER A 161 -6.18 -9.67 1.92
CA SER A 161 -5.74 -10.79 1.07
C SER A 161 -6.76 -11.16 -0.02
N THR A 162 -8.02 -10.75 0.14
CA THR A 162 -9.09 -10.95 -0.85
C THR A 162 -8.91 -10.09 -2.10
N PHE A 163 -7.90 -9.21 -2.16
CA PHE A 163 -7.57 -8.41 -3.35
C PHE A 163 -7.43 -9.26 -4.62
N LEU A 164 -6.93 -10.49 -4.49
CA LEU A 164 -6.83 -11.44 -5.60
C LEU A 164 -8.21 -11.78 -6.18
N LEU A 165 -9.22 -11.97 -5.34
CA LEU A 165 -10.60 -12.25 -5.76
C LEU A 165 -11.20 -11.02 -6.47
N VAL A 166 -10.93 -9.82 -5.98
CA VAL A 166 -11.37 -8.57 -6.61
C VAL A 166 -10.75 -8.44 -8.01
N ILE A 167 -9.44 -8.68 -8.14
CA ILE A 167 -8.74 -8.67 -9.43
C ILE A 167 -9.34 -9.70 -10.38
N GLN A 168 -9.55 -10.94 -9.91
CA GLN A 168 -10.15 -12.01 -10.72
C GLN A 168 -11.55 -11.61 -11.22
N GLN A 169 -12.36 -10.98 -10.37
CA GLN A 169 -13.69 -10.52 -10.75
C GLN A 169 -13.64 -9.37 -11.76
N ALA A 170 -12.71 -8.42 -11.60
CA ALA A 170 -12.49 -7.35 -12.57
C ALA A 170 -12.01 -7.88 -13.94
N LYS A 171 -11.17 -8.93 -13.93
CA LYS A 171 -10.68 -9.59 -15.16
C LYS A 171 -11.77 -10.21 -16.02
N LYS A 172 -12.95 -10.52 -15.46
CA LYS A 172 -14.11 -11.00 -16.24
C LYS A 172 -14.67 -9.94 -17.20
N TYR A 173 -14.38 -8.66 -16.97
CA TYR A 173 -14.89 -7.54 -17.76
C TYR A 173 -13.83 -6.90 -18.64
N LEU A 174 -12.57 -6.93 -18.22
CA LEU A 174 -11.44 -6.34 -18.92
C LEU A 174 -10.19 -7.22 -18.79
N GLU A 175 -9.50 -7.43 -19.90
CA GLU A 175 -8.22 -8.11 -19.91
C GLU A 175 -7.11 -7.09 -19.64
N PHE A 176 -6.37 -7.26 -18.54
CA PHE A 176 -5.24 -6.41 -18.14
C PHE A 176 -4.17 -7.22 -17.40
N GLN A 177 -2.93 -6.74 -17.47
CA GLN A 177 -1.75 -7.42 -16.91
C GLN A 177 -1.30 -6.79 -15.59
N VAL A 178 -1.81 -7.27 -14.46
CA VAL A 178 -1.41 -6.74 -13.12
C VAL A 178 0.08 -6.99 -12.85
N ILE A 179 0.54 -8.23 -13.00
CA ILE A 179 1.90 -8.62 -12.60
C ILE A 179 2.94 -7.79 -13.36
N LYS A 180 2.79 -7.64 -14.68
CA LYS A 180 3.71 -6.84 -15.51
C LYS A 180 3.85 -5.39 -15.03
N ASN A 181 2.78 -4.80 -14.52
CA ASN A 181 2.77 -3.40 -14.06
C ASN A 181 3.27 -3.24 -12.61
N VAL A 182 3.14 -4.27 -11.78
CA VAL A 182 3.62 -4.25 -10.38
C VAL A 182 5.09 -4.68 -10.27
N PHE A 183 5.51 -5.59 -11.15
CA PHE A 183 6.81 -6.25 -11.08
C PHE A 183 8.01 -5.29 -11.07
N PRO A 184 8.08 -4.23 -11.89
CA PRO A 184 9.19 -3.27 -11.83
C PRO A 184 9.35 -2.63 -10.46
N ALA A 185 8.26 -2.11 -9.90
CA ALA A 185 8.29 -1.45 -8.60
C ALA A 185 8.64 -2.43 -7.47
N PHE A 186 8.13 -3.65 -7.52
CA PHE A 186 8.41 -4.68 -6.51
C PHE A 186 9.88 -5.10 -6.51
N ILE A 187 10.44 -5.46 -7.67
CA ILE A 187 11.85 -5.88 -7.77
C ILE A 187 12.80 -4.73 -7.39
N SER A 188 12.55 -3.53 -7.90
CA SER A 188 13.33 -2.35 -7.53
C SER A 188 13.25 -2.05 -6.03
N SER A 189 12.09 -2.26 -5.39
CA SER A 189 11.94 -2.08 -3.94
C SER A 189 12.66 -3.17 -3.14
N CYS A 190 12.68 -4.41 -3.61
CA CYS A 190 13.47 -5.49 -2.99
C CYS A 190 14.97 -5.19 -3.05
N LEU A 191 15.47 -4.73 -4.20
CA LEU A 191 16.88 -4.33 -4.36
C LEU A 191 17.22 -3.11 -3.51
N MET A 192 16.31 -2.13 -3.45
CA MET A 192 16.41 -0.99 -2.54
C MET A 192 16.57 -1.44 -1.09
N VAL A 193 15.73 -2.36 -0.61
CA VAL A 193 15.80 -2.91 0.75
C VAL A 193 17.14 -3.62 0.99
N ALA A 194 17.60 -4.42 0.03
CA ALA A 194 18.89 -5.11 0.14
C ALA A 194 20.06 -4.11 0.27
N ALA A 195 20.11 -3.07 -0.58
CA ALA A 195 21.16 -2.07 -0.57
C ALA A 195 21.15 -1.21 0.71
N THR A 196 19.97 -0.81 1.15
CA THR A 196 19.81 0.00 2.37
C THR A 196 20.10 -0.78 3.65
N ASN A 197 19.84 -2.09 3.68
CA ASN A 197 20.23 -2.93 4.82
C ASN A 197 21.75 -2.96 5.03
N LEU A 198 22.53 -2.96 3.94
CA LEU A 198 24.00 -2.84 4.02
C LEU A 198 24.44 -1.51 4.65
N SER A 199 23.71 -0.42 4.42
CA SER A 199 24.04 0.89 4.99
C SER A 199 23.90 0.94 6.52
N PHE A 200 23.04 0.10 7.12
CA PHE A 200 22.91 0.03 8.57
C PHE A 200 24.08 -0.65 9.28
N ARG A 201 24.99 -1.30 8.54
CA ARG A 201 26.22 -1.89 9.08
C ARG A 201 27.35 -0.87 9.23
N LEU A 202 27.17 0.36 8.74
CA LEU A 202 28.17 1.41 8.81
C LEU A 202 28.24 1.98 10.24
N PRO A 203 29.43 2.30 10.77
CA PRO A 203 29.64 2.75 12.15
C PRO A 203 29.31 4.24 12.33
N PHE A 204 28.16 4.68 11.82
CA PHE A 204 27.68 6.05 11.95
C PHE A 204 26.68 6.19 13.12
N ASN A 205 26.46 7.44 13.57
CA ASN A 205 25.38 7.72 14.52
C ASN A 205 24.01 7.51 13.86
N LEU A 206 23.03 7.09 14.66
CA LEU A 206 21.70 6.67 14.19
C LEU A 206 21.05 7.62 13.17
N THR A 207 21.13 8.93 13.43
CA THR A 207 20.57 9.97 12.56
C THR A 207 21.24 10.00 11.19
N LEU A 208 22.58 9.98 11.14
CA LEU A 208 23.32 9.97 9.89
C LEU A 208 23.10 8.65 9.15
N THR A 209 23.07 7.52 9.86
CA THR A 209 22.78 6.21 9.26
C THR A 209 21.41 6.20 8.59
N LEU A 210 20.39 6.79 9.21
CA LEU A 210 19.06 6.89 8.59
C LEU A 210 19.02 7.82 7.37
N LEU A 211 19.69 8.97 7.42
CA LEU A 211 19.80 9.87 6.27
C LEU A 211 20.49 9.19 5.08
N VAL A 212 21.62 8.52 5.36
CA VAL A 212 22.36 7.74 4.35
C VAL A 212 21.51 6.60 3.81
N ALA A 213 20.78 5.87 4.66
CA ALA A 213 19.89 4.80 4.22
C ALA A 213 18.77 5.32 3.30
N ILE A 214 18.16 6.46 3.62
CA ILE A 214 17.13 7.08 2.76
C ILE A 214 17.72 7.47 1.40
N LEU A 215 18.90 8.12 1.39
CA LEU A 215 19.57 8.51 0.15
C LEU A 215 19.97 7.31 -0.71
N ILE A 216 20.59 6.29 -0.12
CA ILE A 216 20.93 5.03 -0.80
C ILE A 216 19.67 4.37 -1.33
N GLY A 217 18.57 4.37 -0.56
CA GLY A 217 17.29 3.82 -0.99
C GLY A 217 16.74 4.52 -2.23
N ILE A 218 16.69 5.85 -2.22
CA ILE A 218 16.20 6.64 -3.37
C ILE A 218 17.07 6.39 -4.60
N ILE A 219 18.40 6.43 -4.46
CA ILE A 219 19.34 6.23 -5.56
C ILE A 219 19.23 4.81 -6.13
N THR A 220 19.25 3.79 -5.28
CA THR A 220 19.17 2.38 -5.72
C THR A 220 17.82 2.07 -6.36
N TYR A 221 16.72 2.59 -5.81
CA TYR A 221 15.40 2.44 -6.42
C TYR A 221 15.34 3.10 -7.80
N GLY A 222 15.79 4.35 -7.92
CA GLY A 222 15.81 5.08 -9.19
C GLY A 222 16.71 4.43 -10.25
N LEU A 223 17.92 4.01 -9.85
CA LEU A 223 18.87 3.34 -10.75
C LEU A 223 18.37 1.98 -11.22
N THR A 224 17.76 1.18 -10.33
CA THR A 224 17.23 -0.14 -10.74
C THR A 224 16.06 0.02 -11.70
N LEU A 225 15.17 0.99 -11.47
CA LEU A 225 14.09 1.30 -12.43
C LEU A 225 14.63 1.74 -13.79
N LEU A 226 15.64 2.61 -13.80
CA LEU A 226 16.22 3.13 -15.04
C LEU A 226 17.04 2.08 -15.80
N LEU A 227 17.88 1.32 -15.12
CA LEU A 227 18.81 0.38 -15.76
C LEU A 227 18.15 -0.95 -16.14
N ILE A 228 17.32 -1.51 -15.26
CA ILE A 228 16.71 -2.84 -15.47
C ILE A 228 15.42 -2.71 -16.28
N PHE A 229 14.56 -1.78 -15.88
CA PHE A 229 13.21 -1.67 -16.44
C PHE A 229 13.07 -0.55 -17.47
N LYS A 230 14.12 0.26 -17.68
CA LYS A 230 14.12 1.42 -18.60
C LYS A 230 12.99 2.42 -18.30
N VAL A 231 12.58 2.49 -17.04
CA VAL A 231 11.56 3.42 -16.56
C VAL A 231 12.27 4.67 -16.05
N ASN A 232 12.09 5.78 -16.75
CA ASN A 232 12.59 7.07 -16.30
C ASN A 232 11.54 7.77 -15.43
N LEU A 233 11.76 7.78 -14.10
CA LEU A 233 10.85 8.41 -13.14
C LEU A 233 10.59 9.88 -13.44
N PHE A 234 11.59 10.64 -13.91
CA PHE A 234 11.44 12.07 -14.18
C PHE A 234 10.52 12.32 -15.37
N GLU A 235 10.68 11.55 -16.44
CA GLU A 235 9.80 11.65 -17.61
C GLU A 235 8.37 11.25 -17.24
N GLU A 236 8.21 10.19 -16.45
CA GLU A 236 6.90 9.73 -16.01
C GLU A 236 6.19 10.77 -15.13
N ILE A 237 6.89 11.41 -14.19
CA ILE A 237 6.34 12.50 -13.38
C ILE A 237 5.99 13.71 -14.26
N LYS A 238 6.85 14.07 -15.22
CA LYS A 238 6.58 15.18 -16.15
C LYS A 238 5.34 14.90 -17.02
N LEU A 239 5.16 13.67 -17.48
CA LEU A 239 3.97 13.24 -18.23
C LEU A 239 2.70 13.33 -17.40
N LEU A 240 2.77 13.03 -16.09
CA LEU A 240 1.64 13.17 -15.17
C LEU A 240 1.28 14.64 -14.92
N LEU A 241 2.25 15.54 -14.83
CA LEU A 241 2.02 16.96 -14.59
C LEU A 241 1.53 17.71 -15.85
N ASN A 242 2.10 17.41 -17.01
CA ASN A 242 1.76 18.10 -18.27
C ASN A 242 0.39 17.71 -18.87
N LYS A 243 -0.20 16.58 -18.46
CA LYS A 243 -1.55 16.17 -18.94
C LYS A 243 -2.72 16.87 -18.24
N ASN A 244 -2.42 17.78 -17.30
CA ASN A 244 -3.40 18.62 -16.63
C ASN A 244 -3.49 20.04 -17.24
N GLY A 245 -2.92 20.25 -18.44
CA GLY A 245 -3.04 21.49 -19.24
C GLY A 245 -3.90 21.29 -20.48
#